data_AF-A0A6H1A0P9-F1
#
_entry.id   AF-A0A6H1A0P9-F1
#
_cell.length_a   1.000
_cell.length_b   1.000
_cell.length_c   1.000
_cell.angle_alpha   90.00
_cell.angle_beta   90.00
_cell.angle_gamma   90.00
#
_symmetry.space_group_name_H-M   'P 1'
#
loop_
_entity.id
_entity.type
_entity.pdbx_description
1 polymer ?
#
loop_
_entity_poly.entity_id
_entity_poly.type
_entity_poly.pdbx_seq_one_letter_code
_entity_poly.pdbx_strand_id
1 'polypeptide(L)'
;MPLRVVASRPDPALLPLPWSEPLADWDDVHLVPLPQGLSRHVVRIITTGAGGSTYVAKETEEELAHREYRMLRELRSHNLPSVEPLGVVTGRTDDDGNPLPSVLITRHLRFSLPYRWLFSHGLGAKELPAIIDAMVVLLVRLHLANFYWGDVSLSNVLFRRNAGEFAAYLVDAETGELKSTLSDAMREHDVTVGCENVYAELLDLTASGDLVDSVDPGDVIGLLQERYDALWGELTGAEEFDREEMWHVEQRIERLNELGFDVDEIEMVGTPTGDRYRLQPKVVELGHHARELAGLTGLHVEENQARRLLNDLAAFTAHFGLGDEDPELVANKWLVKVYEPIKSMVPTELRGRLEPAELFHEILEHRWFLSEAAGHEVDIFDTARDFISTQLPQRPPLPNG
;
A
#
# COMPACT_ATOMS: atom_id res chain seq x y z
N MET A 1 -26.27 -14.14 -24.00
CA MET A 1 -26.84 -13.45 -22.82
C MET A 1 -26.54 -11.96 -22.97
N PRO A 2 -27.28 -11.02 -22.37
CA PRO A 2 -26.89 -9.61 -22.45
C PRO A 2 -25.56 -9.37 -21.71
N LEU A 3 -24.73 -8.46 -22.24
CA LEU A 3 -23.52 -7.98 -21.57
C LEU A 3 -23.89 -7.47 -20.17
N ARG A 4 -23.22 -7.97 -19.15
CA ARG A 4 -23.47 -7.59 -17.76
C ARG A 4 -22.19 -7.09 -17.12
N VAL A 5 -22.26 -5.91 -16.53
CA VAL A 5 -21.19 -5.34 -15.70
C VAL A 5 -21.64 -5.38 -14.25
N VAL A 6 -20.92 -6.14 -13.42
CA VAL A 6 -21.10 -6.13 -11.97
C VAL A 6 -19.99 -5.28 -11.39
N ALA A 7 -20.32 -4.10 -10.85
CA ALA A 7 -19.33 -3.16 -10.31
C ALA A 7 -19.83 -2.49 -9.03
N SER A 8 -18.90 -2.15 -8.13
CA SER A 8 -19.21 -1.38 -6.91
C SER A 8 -19.54 0.07 -7.24
N ARG A 9 -18.82 0.64 -8.21
CA ARG A 9 -19.06 1.94 -8.85
C ARG A 9 -18.75 1.79 -10.34
N PRO A 10 -19.76 1.60 -11.20
CA PRO A 10 -19.51 1.42 -12.63
C PRO A 10 -18.99 2.71 -13.23
N ASP A 11 -17.81 2.68 -13.84
CA ASP A 11 -17.31 3.77 -14.66
C ASP A 11 -18.00 3.71 -16.04
N PRO A 12 -18.84 4.69 -16.40
CA PRO A 12 -19.54 4.69 -17.70
C PRO A 12 -18.58 4.68 -18.89
N ALA A 13 -17.33 5.13 -18.70
CA ALA A 13 -16.33 5.17 -19.75
C ALA A 13 -15.84 3.76 -20.16
N LEU A 14 -16.15 2.72 -19.38
CA LEU A 14 -15.87 1.32 -19.75
C LEU A 14 -16.90 0.75 -20.74
N LEU A 15 -18.13 1.29 -20.81
CA LEU A 15 -19.19 0.80 -21.69
C LEU A 15 -18.85 0.83 -23.20
N PRO A 16 -18.21 1.88 -23.75
CA PRO A 16 -17.91 1.95 -25.19
C PRO A 16 -16.72 1.09 -25.64
N LEU A 17 -16.04 0.37 -24.74
CA LEU A 17 -14.91 -0.48 -25.10
C LEU A 17 -15.34 -1.72 -25.91
N PRO A 18 -14.45 -2.31 -26.74
CA PRO A 18 -14.79 -3.41 -27.65
C PRO A 18 -14.93 -4.76 -26.93
N TRP A 19 -15.93 -4.88 -26.05
CA TRP A 19 -16.18 -6.11 -25.27
C TRP A 19 -16.60 -7.32 -26.12
N SER A 20 -16.94 -7.11 -27.39
CA SER A 20 -17.20 -8.16 -28.37
C SER A 20 -15.92 -8.74 -29.00
N GLU A 21 -14.74 -8.19 -28.70
CA GLU A 21 -13.46 -8.72 -29.18
C GLU A 21 -12.71 -9.40 -28.03
N PRO A 22 -12.00 -10.52 -28.26
CA PRO A 22 -11.06 -11.09 -27.28
C PRO A 22 -10.01 -10.04 -26.86
N LEU A 23 -9.65 -9.95 -25.58
CA LEU A 23 -8.66 -8.97 -25.10
C LEU A 23 -7.31 -9.12 -25.79
N ALA A 24 -7.00 -10.33 -26.26
CA ALA A 24 -5.78 -10.60 -27.00
C ALA A 24 -5.67 -9.78 -28.29
N ASP A 25 -6.82 -9.50 -28.92
CA ASP A 25 -6.97 -8.94 -30.26
C ASP A 25 -7.36 -7.44 -30.26
N TRP A 26 -7.49 -6.82 -29.08
CA TRP A 26 -7.83 -5.40 -28.96
C TRP A 26 -6.77 -4.49 -29.61
N ASP A 27 -7.24 -3.45 -30.30
CA ASP A 27 -6.41 -2.44 -30.93
C ASP A 27 -5.60 -1.63 -29.89
N ASP A 28 -4.34 -1.32 -30.22
CA ASP A 28 -3.40 -0.53 -29.44
C ASP A 28 -3.96 0.83 -28.99
N VAL A 29 -4.93 1.39 -29.71
CA VAL A 29 -5.60 2.65 -29.30
C VAL A 29 -6.28 2.58 -27.93
N HIS A 30 -6.68 1.38 -27.50
CA HIS A 30 -7.30 1.14 -26.19
C HIS A 30 -6.31 0.59 -25.17
N LEU A 31 -5.08 0.28 -25.57
CA LEU A 31 -4.10 -0.40 -24.76
C LEU A 31 -2.96 0.54 -24.34
N VAL A 32 -2.48 0.34 -23.12
CA VAL A 32 -1.21 0.95 -22.68
C VAL A 32 -0.10 -0.07 -22.92
N PRO A 33 0.95 0.26 -23.72
CA PRO A 33 2.07 -0.63 -23.93
C PRO A 33 2.76 -0.93 -22.61
N LEU A 34 2.93 -2.21 -22.30
CA LEU A 34 3.69 -2.64 -21.14
C LEU A 34 4.62 -3.81 -21.47
N PRO A 35 5.72 -3.95 -20.71
CA PRO A 35 6.53 -5.16 -20.71
C PRO A 35 5.64 -6.31 -20.27
N GLN A 36 5.46 -7.30 -21.15
CA GLN A 36 4.63 -8.45 -20.86
C GLN A 36 5.19 -9.22 -19.65
N GLY A 37 4.34 -9.46 -18.66
CA GLY A 37 4.55 -10.51 -17.66
C GLY A 37 4.07 -11.86 -18.19
N LEU A 38 4.61 -12.95 -17.67
CA LEU A 38 4.12 -14.30 -17.94
C LEU A 38 2.86 -14.54 -17.11
N SER A 39 1.69 -14.13 -17.62
CA SER A 39 0.42 -14.53 -17.01
C SER A 39 -0.15 -15.74 -17.74
N ARG A 40 -0.71 -16.69 -16.99
CA ARG A 40 -1.53 -17.79 -17.54
C ARG A 40 -2.79 -17.27 -18.24
N HIS A 41 -3.23 -16.06 -17.88
CA HIS A 41 -4.41 -15.39 -18.40
C HIS A 41 -4.03 -14.27 -19.37
N VAL A 42 -4.95 -13.91 -20.27
CA VAL A 42 -4.77 -12.71 -21.09
C VAL A 42 -5.02 -11.49 -20.21
N VAL A 43 -3.95 -10.77 -19.90
CA VAL A 43 -3.98 -9.51 -19.14
C VAL A 43 -3.64 -8.35 -20.06
N ARG A 44 -4.44 -7.30 -20.01
CA ARG A 44 -4.26 -6.05 -20.76
C ARG A 44 -4.43 -4.86 -19.86
N ILE A 45 -3.62 -3.83 -20.08
CA ILE A 45 -3.86 -2.53 -19.48
C ILE A 45 -4.64 -1.68 -20.47
N ILE A 46 -5.82 -1.26 -20.04
CA ILE A 46 -6.79 -0.55 -20.87
C ILE A 46 -6.90 0.90 -20.43
N THR A 47 -7.13 1.79 -21.38
CA THR A 47 -7.39 3.21 -21.15
C THR A 47 -8.74 3.61 -21.73
N THR A 48 -9.45 4.52 -21.04
CA THR A 48 -10.72 5.08 -21.54
C THR A 48 -10.53 6.32 -22.42
N GLY A 49 -9.30 6.63 -22.80
CA GLY A 49 -8.96 7.71 -23.73
C GLY A 49 -7.86 8.64 -23.21
N ALA A 50 -7.56 9.70 -23.97
CA ALA A 50 -6.54 10.67 -23.60
C ALA A 50 -6.92 11.42 -22.31
N GLY A 51 -6.09 11.29 -21.26
CA GLY A 51 -6.37 11.84 -19.93
C GLY A 51 -7.45 11.08 -19.14
N GLY A 52 -7.90 9.92 -19.66
CA GLY A 52 -8.79 9.01 -18.96
C GLY A 52 -8.08 8.19 -17.88
N SER A 53 -8.86 7.40 -17.16
CA SER A 53 -8.35 6.47 -16.15
C SER A 53 -7.77 5.22 -16.82
N THR A 54 -6.84 4.58 -16.12
CA THR A 54 -6.18 3.36 -16.58
C THR A 54 -6.60 2.17 -15.70
N TYR A 55 -6.87 1.04 -16.34
CA TYR A 55 -7.36 -0.17 -15.68
C TYR A 55 -6.58 -1.38 -16.15
N VAL A 56 -6.65 -2.46 -15.38
CA VAL A 56 -6.18 -3.79 -15.80
C VAL A 56 -7.40 -4.65 -16.08
N ALA A 57 -7.42 -5.28 -17.24
CA ALA A 57 -8.42 -6.23 -17.69
C ALA A 57 -7.79 -7.62 -17.76
N LYS A 58 -8.30 -8.56 -16.96
CA LYS A 58 -7.87 -9.98 -16.92
C LYS A 58 -9.00 -10.85 -17.46
N GLU A 59 -8.76 -11.52 -18.59
CA GLU A 59 -9.67 -12.52 -19.16
C GLU A 59 -9.55 -13.86 -18.45
N THR A 60 -10.69 -14.39 -17.95
CA THR A 60 -10.76 -15.68 -17.27
C THR A 60 -12.19 -16.23 -17.30
N GLU A 61 -12.41 -17.42 -16.73
CA GLU A 61 -13.73 -18.02 -16.61
C GLU A 61 -14.64 -17.20 -15.69
N GLU A 62 -15.95 -17.19 -15.95
CA GLU A 62 -16.92 -16.36 -15.20
C GLU A 62 -16.90 -16.63 -13.69
N GLU A 63 -16.81 -17.90 -13.29
CA GLU A 63 -16.76 -18.28 -11.88
C GLU A 63 -15.48 -17.80 -11.20
N LEU A 64 -14.33 -17.91 -11.88
CA LEU A 64 -13.03 -17.45 -11.39
C LEU A 64 -13.00 -15.93 -11.27
N ALA A 65 -13.48 -15.20 -12.28
CA ALA A 65 -13.56 -13.73 -12.25
C ALA A 65 -14.40 -13.24 -11.06
N HIS A 66 -15.55 -13.88 -10.80
CA HIS A 66 -16.40 -13.54 -9.67
C HIS A 66 -15.81 -13.94 -8.31
N ARG A 67 -15.05 -15.04 -8.24
CA ARG A 67 -14.33 -15.43 -7.02
C ARG A 67 -13.24 -14.41 -6.70
N GLU A 68 -12.39 -14.10 -7.66
CA GLU A 68 -11.28 -13.17 -7.51
C GLU A 68 -11.77 -11.75 -7.21
N TYR A 69 -12.81 -11.27 -7.91
CA TYR A 69 -13.46 -9.99 -7.60
C TYR A 69 -13.92 -9.88 -6.14
N ARG A 70 -14.56 -10.93 -5.61
CA ARG A 70 -15.01 -10.96 -4.21
C ARG A 70 -13.82 -10.97 -3.25
N MET A 71 -12.81 -11.79 -3.53
CA MET A 71 -11.63 -11.90 -2.68
C MET A 71 -10.88 -10.58 -2.59
N LEU A 72 -10.60 -9.93 -3.72
CA LEU A 72 -9.94 -8.63 -3.73
C LEU A 72 -10.75 -7.56 -2.98
N ARG A 73 -12.09 -7.62 -3.02
CA ARG A 73 -12.94 -6.69 -2.25
C ARG A 73 -12.84 -6.94 -0.76
N GLU A 74 -12.83 -8.20 -0.34
CA GLU A 74 -12.65 -8.58 1.06
C GLU A 74 -11.27 -8.12 1.57
N LEU A 75 -10.20 -8.42 0.83
CA LEU A 75 -8.84 -7.96 1.17
C LEU A 75 -8.76 -6.42 1.32
N ARG A 76 -9.37 -5.67 0.39
CA ARG A 76 -9.43 -4.21 0.48
C ARG A 76 -10.25 -3.70 1.67
N SER A 77 -11.33 -4.39 2.04
CA SER A 77 -12.10 -4.03 3.24
C SER A 77 -11.32 -4.23 4.54
N HIS A 78 -10.29 -5.10 4.52
CA HIS A 78 -9.33 -5.31 5.60
C HIS A 78 -8.07 -4.43 5.49
N ASN A 79 -8.06 -3.43 4.59
CA ASN A 79 -6.90 -2.56 4.32
C ASN A 79 -5.62 -3.33 3.95
N LEU A 80 -5.76 -4.46 3.26
CA LEU A 80 -4.62 -5.24 2.79
C LEU A 80 -4.09 -4.71 1.44
N PRO A 81 -2.76 -4.68 1.25
CA PRO A 81 -2.12 -4.11 0.07
C PRO A 81 -2.38 -4.99 -1.16
N SER A 82 -3.45 -4.66 -1.87
CA SER A 82 -3.93 -5.36 -3.06
C SER A 82 -4.50 -4.37 -4.08
N VAL A 83 -4.54 -4.78 -5.34
CA VAL A 83 -5.18 -4.00 -6.40
C VAL A 83 -6.68 -3.80 -6.13
N GLU A 84 -7.21 -2.65 -6.55
CA GLU A 84 -8.62 -2.32 -6.33
C GLU A 84 -9.50 -3.00 -7.39
N PRO A 85 -10.40 -3.90 -7.01
CA PRO A 85 -11.33 -4.51 -7.94
C PRO A 85 -12.48 -3.54 -8.25
N LEU A 86 -12.73 -3.29 -9.53
CA LEU A 86 -13.76 -2.34 -9.98
C LEU A 86 -15.02 -3.06 -10.45
N GLY A 87 -14.85 -4.16 -11.17
CA GLY A 87 -15.98 -4.96 -11.61
C GLY A 87 -15.63 -6.20 -12.43
N VAL A 88 -16.67 -6.95 -12.79
CA VAL A 88 -16.58 -8.09 -13.70
C VAL A 88 -17.51 -7.86 -14.90
N VAL A 89 -16.99 -8.05 -16.11
CA VAL A 89 -17.75 -8.03 -17.36
C VAL A 89 -18.03 -9.47 -17.78
N THR A 90 -19.31 -9.84 -17.84
CA THR A 90 -19.76 -11.19 -18.21
C THR A 90 -20.75 -11.14 -19.38
N GLY A 91 -21.05 -12.31 -19.95
CA GLY A 91 -21.99 -12.43 -21.07
C GLY A 91 -21.47 -11.83 -22.38
N ARG A 92 -20.15 -11.71 -22.52
CA ARG A 92 -19.49 -11.26 -23.75
C ARG A 92 -19.71 -12.27 -24.88
N THR A 93 -19.93 -11.76 -26.10
CA THR A 93 -20.03 -12.57 -27.32
C THR A 93 -19.33 -11.86 -28.45
N ASP A 94 -18.69 -12.61 -29.33
CA ASP A 94 -18.14 -12.08 -30.58
C ASP A 94 -19.25 -11.74 -31.60
N ASP A 95 -18.86 -11.18 -32.74
CA ASP A 95 -19.76 -10.78 -33.83
C ASP A 95 -20.55 -11.96 -34.43
N ASP A 96 -20.01 -13.18 -34.31
CA ASP A 96 -20.65 -14.43 -34.74
C ASP A 96 -21.58 -15.02 -33.67
N GLY A 97 -21.63 -14.42 -32.48
CA GLY A 97 -22.44 -14.84 -31.34
C GLY A 97 -21.81 -15.96 -30.50
N ASN A 98 -20.52 -16.27 -30.70
CA ASN A 98 -19.80 -17.22 -29.86
C ASN A 98 -19.49 -16.58 -28.49
N PRO A 99 -19.58 -17.34 -27.38
CA PRO A 99 -19.28 -16.82 -26.06
C PRO A 99 -17.79 -16.52 -25.90
N LEU A 100 -17.48 -15.37 -25.30
CA LEU A 100 -16.12 -14.99 -24.90
C LEU A 100 -15.94 -15.14 -23.38
N PRO A 101 -14.70 -15.32 -22.89
CA PRO A 101 -14.41 -15.35 -21.45
C PRO A 101 -14.88 -14.07 -20.74
N SER A 102 -15.09 -14.15 -19.44
CA SER A 102 -15.40 -12.97 -18.63
C SER A 102 -14.13 -12.17 -18.35
N VAL A 103 -14.30 -10.90 -17.99
CA VAL A 103 -13.19 -9.99 -17.68
C VAL A 103 -13.30 -9.45 -16.27
N LEU A 104 -12.28 -9.68 -15.45
CA LEU A 104 -12.08 -8.94 -14.21
C LEU A 104 -11.40 -7.60 -14.54
N ILE A 105 -11.99 -6.50 -14.04
CA ILE A 105 -11.44 -5.16 -14.14
C ILE A 105 -10.95 -4.72 -12.77
N THR A 106 -9.67 -4.37 -12.69
CA THR A 106 -9.06 -3.73 -11.52
C THR A 106 -8.50 -2.35 -11.88
N ARG A 107 -8.37 -1.47 -10.89
CA ARG A 107 -7.69 -0.19 -11.08
C ARG A 107 -6.21 -0.46 -11.33
N HIS A 108 -5.64 0.20 -12.33
CA HIS A 108 -4.20 0.15 -12.53
C HIS A 108 -3.48 0.83 -11.36
N LEU A 109 -2.57 0.10 -10.72
CA LEU A 109 -1.75 0.63 -9.64
C LEU A 109 -0.66 1.53 -10.24
N ARG A 110 -0.81 2.85 -10.12
CA ARG A 110 0.13 3.83 -10.65
C ARG A 110 1.52 3.69 -10.03
N PHE A 111 2.55 3.95 -10.83
CA PHE A 111 3.97 3.86 -10.44
C PHE A 111 4.40 2.48 -9.91
N SER A 112 3.62 1.45 -10.20
CA SER A 112 3.97 0.08 -9.90
C SER A 112 4.56 -0.61 -11.12
N LEU A 113 5.41 -1.59 -10.86
CA LEU A 113 6.22 -2.27 -11.85
C LEU A 113 6.19 -3.77 -11.56
N PRO A 114 6.00 -4.62 -12.58
CA PRO A 114 6.24 -6.05 -12.46
C PRO A 114 7.72 -6.31 -12.18
N TYR A 115 8.01 -7.38 -11.43
CA TYR A 115 9.39 -7.70 -11.06
C TYR A 115 10.32 -7.83 -12.27
N ARG A 116 9.89 -8.47 -13.37
CA ARG A 116 10.71 -8.60 -14.59
C ARG A 116 11.12 -7.26 -15.19
N TRP A 117 10.25 -6.25 -15.11
CA TRP A 117 10.61 -4.92 -15.59
C TRP A 117 11.71 -4.31 -14.73
N LEU A 118 11.62 -4.47 -13.40
CA LEU A 118 12.64 -3.98 -12.48
C LEU A 118 14.03 -4.55 -12.82
N PHE A 119 14.14 -5.87 -12.97
CA PHE A 119 15.42 -6.52 -13.28
C PHE A 119 15.95 -6.13 -14.68
N SER A 120 15.10 -6.19 -15.72
CA SER A 120 15.51 -5.80 -17.08
C SER A 120 15.94 -4.34 -17.22
N HIS A 121 15.55 -3.45 -16.30
CA HIS A 121 15.87 -2.02 -16.31
C HIS A 121 16.94 -1.64 -15.28
N GLY A 122 17.82 -2.58 -14.96
CA GLY A 122 19.06 -2.30 -14.22
C GLY A 122 18.92 -2.38 -12.71
N LEU A 123 17.89 -3.05 -12.19
CA LEU A 123 17.89 -3.49 -10.79
C LEU A 123 18.91 -4.62 -10.63
N GLY A 124 19.90 -4.41 -9.77
CA GLY A 124 21.01 -5.34 -9.59
C GLY A 124 20.84 -6.20 -8.35
N ALA A 125 21.89 -6.95 -8.01
CA ALA A 125 21.93 -7.78 -6.82
C ALA A 125 21.69 -6.99 -5.52
N LYS A 126 22.01 -5.69 -5.51
CA LYS A 126 21.99 -4.84 -4.31
C LYS A 126 20.60 -4.49 -3.84
N GLU A 127 19.65 -4.37 -4.76
CA GLU A 127 18.27 -4.00 -4.46
C GLU A 127 17.37 -5.21 -4.19
N LEU A 128 17.85 -6.42 -4.48
CA LEU A 128 17.07 -7.65 -4.30
C LEU A 128 16.61 -7.87 -2.84
N PRO A 129 17.43 -7.65 -1.80
CA PRO A 129 16.95 -7.74 -0.42
C PRO A 129 15.72 -6.87 -0.15
N ALA A 130 15.67 -5.65 -0.68
CA ALA A 130 14.54 -4.75 -0.50
C ALA A 130 13.25 -5.25 -1.20
N ILE A 131 13.38 -5.93 -2.35
CA ILE A 131 12.24 -6.58 -3.02
C ILE A 131 11.70 -7.74 -2.18
N ILE A 132 12.60 -8.54 -1.62
CA ILE A 132 12.23 -9.67 -0.75
C ILE A 132 11.58 -9.17 0.54
N ASP A 133 12.14 -8.15 1.17
CA ASP A 133 11.58 -7.55 2.38
C ASP A 133 10.15 -7.01 2.11
N ALA A 134 9.93 -6.33 0.98
CA ALA A 134 8.60 -5.88 0.55
C ALA A 134 7.59 -7.04 0.42
N MET A 135 8.02 -8.13 -0.22
CA MET A 135 7.21 -9.33 -0.41
C MET A 135 6.93 -10.04 0.92
N VAL A 136 7.90 -10.07 1.84
CA VAL A 136 7.75 -10.61 3.19
C VAL A 136 6.73 -9.79 4.00
N VAL A 137 6.79 -8.46 3.93
CA VAL A 137 5.79 -7.58 4.58
C VAL A 137 4.40 -7.87 4.03
N LEU A 138 4.25 -7.95 2.71
CA LEU A 138 2.98 -8.31 2.09
C LEU A 138 2.48 -9.67 2.61
N LEU A 139 3.31 -10.71 2.58
CA LEU A 139 2.93 -12.06 3.00
C LEU A 139 2.54 -12.12 4.48
N VAL A 140 3.33 -11.51 5.37
CA VAL A 140 3.03 -11.44 6.80
C VAL A 140 1.72 -10.70 7.06
N ARG A 141 1.47 -9.56 6.39
CA ARG A 141 0.21 -8.82 6.54
C ARG A 141 -1.00 -9.64 6.10
N LEU A 142 -0.88 -10.38 5.00
CA LEU A 142 -1.91 -11.30 4.54
C LEU A 142 -2.18 -12.40 5.59
N HIS A 143 -1.13 -13.02 6.11
CA HIS A 143 -1.25 -14.09 7.12
C HIS A 143 -1.84 -13.59 8.45
N LEU A 144 -1.49 -12.38 8.91
CA LEU A 144 -2.09 -11.76 10.10
C LEU A 144 -3.59 -11.51 9.93
N ALA A 145 -4.05 -11.29 8.70
CA ALA A 145 -5.47 -11.19 8.36
C ALA A 145 -6.15 -12.55 8.10
N ASN A 146 -5.48 -13.66 8.43
CA ASN A 146 -5.92 -15.04 8.20
C ASN A 146 -6.13 -15.39 6.71
N PHE A 147 -5.46 -14.69 5.81
CA PHE A 147 -5.51 -15.00 4.38
C PHE A 147 -4.44 -16.03 4.02
N TYR A 148 -4.85 -17.15 3.45
CA TYR A 148 -3.97 -18.10 2.78
C TYR A 148 -3.90 -17.75 1.30
N TRP A 149 -2.70 -17.59 0.75
CA TRP A 149 -2.49 -17.14 -0.62
C TRP A 149 -2.48 -18.30 -1.62
N GLY A 150 -1.72 -19.35 -1.35
CA GLY A 150 -1.64 -20.58 -2.15
C GLY A 150 -0.89 -20.48 -3.48
N ASP A 151 -0.47 -19.29 -3.90
CA ASP A 151 0.33 -19.07 -5.12
C ASP A 151 1.27 -17.85 -4.93
N VAL A 152 2.06 -17.91 -3.86
CA VAL A 152 3.02 -16.86 -3.48
C VAL A 152 4.13 -16.80 -4.53
N SER A 153 4.28 -15.69 -5.26
CA SER A 153 5.29 -15.52 -6.33
C SER A 153 5.57 -14.04 -6.62
N LEU A 154 6.71 -13.71 -7.23
CA LEU A 154 7.00 -12.33 -7.69
C LEU A 154 6.09 -11.94 -8.86
N SER A 155 5.65 -12.91 -9.68
CA SER A 155 4.72 -12.66 -10.80
C SER A 155 3.34 -12.21 -10.33
N ASN A 156 2.92 -12.63 -9.13
CA ASN A 156 1.64 -12.25 -8.52
C ASN A 156 1.74 -10.99 -7.63
N VAL A 157 2.83 -10.24 -7.75
CA VAL A 157 3.10 -9.00 -7.01
C VAL A 157 3.45 -7.85 -7.95
N LEU A 158 2.88 -6.68 -7.67
CA LEU A 158 3.36 -5.41 -8.22
C LEU A 158 4.17 -4.65 -7.18
N PHE A 159 5.30 -4.11 -7.62
CA PHE A 159 6.22 -3.37 -6.78
C PHE A 159 6.14 -1.88 -7.10
N ARG A 160 5.89 -1.05 -6.10
CA ARG A 160 5.99 0.40 -6.22
C ARG A 160 7.33 0.83 -5.66
N ARG A 161 8.17 1.45 -6.49
CA ARG A 161 9.45 2.01 -6.04
C ARG A 161 9.21 3.35 -5.37
N ASN A 162 9.74 3.54 -4.16
CA ASN A 162 9.68 4.84 -3.48
C ASN A 162 11.01 5.18 -2.79
N ALA A 163 11.69 6.21 -3.31
CA ALA A 163 12.93 6.79 -2.79
C ALA A 163 14.03 5.82 -2.33
N GLY A 164 14.16 4.64 -2.96
CA GLY A 164 15.23 3.67 -2.68
C GLY A 164 14.77 2.28 -2.28
N GLU A 165 13.50 2.10 -1.90
CA GLU A 165 12.94 0.78 -1.54
C GLU A 165 11.62 0.49 -2.29
N PHE A 166 10.97 -0.62 -1.94
CA PHE A 166 9.86 -1.21 -2.68
C PHE A 166 8.70 -1.55 -1.78
N ALA A 167 7.48 -1.14 -2.16
CA ALA A 167 6.25 -1.66 -1.57
C ALA A 167 5.59 -2.70 -2.47
N ALA A 168 5.16 -3.82 -1.89
CA ALA A 168 4.55 -4.93 -2.60
C ALA A 168 3.02 -4.93 -2.49
N TYR A 169 2.35 -5.21 -3.60
CA TYR A 169 0.89 -5.28 -3.70
C TYR A 169 0.46 -6.58 -4.39
N LEU A 170 -0.47 -7.28 -3.77
CA LEU A 170 -1.09 -8.47 -4.34
C LEU A 170 -1.90 -8.13 -5.59
N VAL A 171 -1.64 -8.80 -6.71
CA VAL A 171 -2.46 -8.64 -7.94
C VAL A 171 -3.38 -9.81 -8.24
N ASP A 172 -2.97 -11.03 -7.92
CA ASP A 172 -3.74 -12.24 -8.21
C ASP A 172 -4.11 -12.94 -6.90
N ALA A 173 -5.41 -12.98 -6.63
CA ALA A 173 -5.99 -13.61 -5.45
C ALA A 173 -6.84 -14.84 -5.80
N GLU A 174 -6.68 -15.39 -7.01
CA GLU A 174 -7.53 -16.45 -7.56
C GLU A 174 -7.46 -17.75 -6.75
N THR A 175 -6.27 -18.11 -6.28
CA THR A 175 -6.01 -19.30 -5.43
C THR A 175 -6.26 -19.04 -3.95
N GLY A 176 -6.40 -17.77 -3.56
CA GLY A 176 -6.44 -17.34 -2.18
C GLY A 176 -7.75 -17.69 -1.46
N GLU A 177 -7.65 -17.79 -0.14
CA GLU A 177 -8.76 -18.10 0.76
C GLU A 177 -8.60 -17.40 2.10
N LEU A 178 -9.59 -16.59 2.48
CA LEU A 178 -9.72 -16.10 3.86
C LEU A 178 -10.20 -17.24 4.76
N LYS A 179 -9.45 -17.50 5.83
CA LYS A 179 -9.78 -18.49 6.85
C LYS A 179 -10.34 -17.83 8.10
N SER A 180 -11.12 -18.58 8.88
CA SER A 180 -11.50 -18.14 10.23
C SER A 180 -10.29 -18.02 11.16
N THR A 181 -9.32 -18.90 10.95
CA THR A 181 -8.00 -18.88 11.60
C THR A 181 -7.03 -19.53 10.64
N LEU A 182 -5.95 -18.85 10.31
CA LEU A 182 -4.88 -19.43 9.51
C LEU A 182 -4.01 -20.32 10.41
N SER A 183 -3.83 -21.59 10.03
CA SER A 183 -2.99 -22.51 10.78
C SER A 183 -1.52 -22.33 10.43
N ASP A 184 -0.63 -22.71 11.36
CA ASP A 184 0.82 -22.70 11.11
C ASP A 184 1.20 -23.52 9.89
N ALA A 185 0.59 -24.69 9.70
CA ALA A 185 0.87 -25.54 8.53
C ALA A 185 0.49 -24.87 7.19
N MET A 186 -0.58 -24.08 7.16
CA MET A 186 -0.96 -23.32 5.95
C MET A 186 -0.01 -22.16 5.68
N ARG A 187 0.39 -21.45 6.74
CA ARG A 187 1.38 -20.38 6.67
C ARG A 187 2.74 -20.89 6.20
N GLU A 188 3.24 -21.96 6.80
CA GLU A 188 4.50 -22.62 6.42
C GLU A 188 4.46 -23.13 4.98
N HIS A 189 3.30 -23.60 4.53
CA HIS A 189 3.11 -23.97 3.14
C HIS A 189 3.21 -22.76 2.20
N ASP A 190 2.55 -21.63 2.49
CA ASP A 190 2.67 -20.41 1.70
C ASP A 190 4.13 -19.90 1.62
N VAL A 191 4.87 -19.96 2.72
CA VAL A 191 6.31 -19.60 2.74
C VAL A 191 7.12 -20.56 1.87
N THR A 192 6.85 -21.86 1.94
CA THR A 192 7.54 -22.88 1.13
C THR A 192 7.26 -22.66 -0.36
N VAL A 193 5.99 -22.48 -0.74
CA VAL A 193 5.58 -22.18 -2.12
C VAL A 193 6.25 -20.88 -2.61
N GLY A 194 6.27 -19.85 -1.77
CA GLY A 194 6.94 -18.59 -2.05
C GLY A 194 8.42 -18.78 -2.35
N CYS A 195 9.14 -19.53 -1.52
CA CYS A 195 10.55 -19.86 -1.73
C CYS A 195 10.77 -20.60 -3.07
N GLU A 196 9.98 -21.62 -3.37
CA GLU A 196 10.10 -22.42 -4.60
C GLU A 196 9.82 -21.58 -5.86
N ASN A 197 8.74 -20.79 -5.83
CA ASN A 197 8.34 -19.95 -6.95
C ASN A 197 9.34 -18.81 -7.20
N VAL A 198 9.75 -18.08 -6.16
CA VAL A 198 10.75 -17.00 -6.28
C VAL A 198 12.05 -17.54 -6.84
N TYR A 199 12.49 -18.71 -6.38
CA TYR A 199 13.70 -19.36 -6.90
C TYR A 199 13.60 -19.67 -8.40
N ALA A 200 12.49 -20.27 -8.84
CA ALA A 200 12.26 -20.55 -10.25
C ALA A 200 12.24 -19.26 -11.09
N GLU A 201 11.58 -18.21 -10.60
CA GLU A 201 11.50 -16.91 -11.28
C GLU A 201 12.86 -16.21 -11.40
N LEU A 202 13.73 -16.33 -10.40
CA LEU A 202 15.10 -15.80 -10.43
C LEU A 202 16.01 -16.59 -11.37
N LEU A 203 15.85 -17.92 -11.43
CA LEU A 203 16.54 -18.75 -12.42
C LEU A 203 16.14 -18.37 -13.84
N ASP A 204 14.85 -18.13 -14.09
CA ASP A 204 14.36 -17.66 -15.38
C ASP A 204 14.96 -16.30 -15.78
N LEU A 205 15.04 -15.35 -14.84
CA LEU A 205 15.69 -14.04 -15.07
C LEU A 205 17.19 -14.16 -15.36
N THR A 206 17.86 -15.11 -14.70
CA THR A 206 19.27 -15.39 -14.94
C THR A 206 19.46 -15.99 -16.33
N ALA A 207 18.58 -16.91 -16.74
CA ALA A 207 18.61 -17.55 -18.05
C ALA A 207 18.27 -16.59 -19.20
N SER A 208 17.40 -15.60 -18.98
CA SER A 208 17.08 -14.56 -19.96
C SER A 208 18.16 -13.47 -20.08
N GLY A 209 19.08 -13.40 -19.12
CA GLY A 209 20.11 -12.36 -19.05
C GLY A 209 19.60 -11.02 -18.51
N ASP A 210 18.40 -10.99 -17.94
CA ASP A 210 17.82 -9.80 -17.29
C ASP A 210 18.45 -9.53 -15.92
N LEU A 211 19.01 -10.55 -15.27
CA LEU A 211 19.74 -10.41 -14.01
C LEU A 211 21.25 -10.22 -14.29
N VAL A 212 21.73 -8.99 -14.11
CA VAL A 212 23.09 -8.55 -14.52
C VAL A 212 24.18 -9.03 -13.56
N ASP A 213 23.85 -9.20 -12.28
CA ASP A 213 24.79 -9.60 -11.23
C ASP A 213 24.55 -11.07 -10.80
N SER A 214 25.62 -11.81 -10.51
CA SER A 214 25.54 -13.18 -10.01
C SER A 214 25.01 -13.22 -8.57
N VAL A 215 23.70 -13.14 -8.40
CA VAL A 215 23.02 -13.54 -7.16
C VAL A 215 22.87 -15.05 -7.21
N ASP A 216 23.24 -15.76 -6.14
CA ASP A 216 22.82 -17.15 -5.97
C ASP A 216 21.34 -17.14 -5.57
N PRO A 217 20.41 -17.64 -6.40
CA PRO A 217 18.99 -17.68 -6.05
C PRO A 217 18.73 -18.48 -4.75
N GLY A 218 19.64 -19.37 -4.35
CA GLY A 218 19.59 -20.09 -3.09
C GLY A 218 19.73 -19.18 -1.85
N ASP A 219 20.61 -18.18 -1.90
CA ASP A 219 20.78 -17.21 -0.80
C ASP A 219 19.50 -16.38 -0.60
N VAL A 220 18.76 -16.15 -1.68
CA VAL A 220 17.52 -15.37 -1.69
C VAL A 220 16.36 -16.15 -1.05
N ILE A 221 16.30 -17.47 -1.27
CA ILE A 221 15.36 -18.35 -0.57
C ILE A 221 15.59 -18.27 0.93
N GLY A 222 16.84 -18.42 1.37
CA GLY A 222 17.21 -18.37 2.79
C GLY A 222 16.81 -17.03 3.40
N LEU A 223 17.08 -15.93 2.70
CA LEU A 223 16.69 -14.59 3.12
C LEU A 223 15.17 -14.44 3.29
N LEU A 224 14.36 -14.90 2.32
CA LEU A 224 12.89 -14.81 2.40
C LEU A 224 12.37 -15.51 3.65
N GLN A 225 12.80 -16.76 3.87
CA GLN A 225 12.37 -17.55 5.02
C GLN A 225 12.82 -16.93 6.34
N GLU A 226 14.09 -16.54 6.45
CA GLU A 226 14.65 -15.92 7.66
C GLU A 226 13.92 -14.62 8.02
N ARG A 227 13.70 -13.74 7.02
CA ARG A 227 12.99 -12.48 7.20
C ARG A 227 11.54 -12.68 7.58
N TYR A 228 10.87 -13.65 6.94
CA TYR A 228 9.50 -14.02 7.26
C TYR A 228 9.38 -14.50 8.71
N ASP A 229 10.20 -15.46 9.13
CA ASP A 229 10.14 -16.03 10.47
C ASP A 229 10.48 -14.99 11.54
N ALA A 230 11.47 -14.12 11.29
CA ALA A 230 11.83 -13.03 12.17
C ALA A 230 10.68 -12.03 12.35
N LEU A 231 10.10 -11.54 11.25
CA LEU A 231 9.00 -10.59 11.30
C LEU A 231 7.74 -11.22 11.91
N TRP A 232 7.36 -12.43 11.48
CA TRP A 232 6.21 -13.13 12.03
C TRP A 232 6.36 -13.37 13.53
N GLY A 233 7.53 -13.82 13.97
CA GLY A 233 7.84 -14.03 15.39
C GLY A 233 7.71 -12.74 16.19
N GLU A 234 8.26 -11.64 15.70
CA GLU A 234 8.18 -10.34 16.38
C GLU A 234 6.74 -9.79 16.40
N LEU A 235 5.90 -10.05 15.40
CA LEU A 235 4.52 -9.56 15.37
C LEU A 235 3.52 -10.44 16.13
N THR A 236 3.75 -11.75 16.16
CA THR A 236 2.85 -12.71 16.84
C THR A 236 3.32 -13.11 18.23
N GLY A 237 4.56 -12.73 18.60
CA GLY A 237 5.12 -12.90 19.92
C GLY A 237 4.20 -12.34 21.01
N ALA A 238 3.83 -13.21 21.95
CA ALA A 238 2.97 -12.85 23.07
C ALA A 238 3.75 -12.04 24.11
N GLU A 239 3.70 -10.71 23.98
CA GLU A 239 4.04 -9.79 25.06
C GLU A 239 2.72 -9.25 25.62
N GLU A 240 2.34 -9.80 26.77
CA GLU A 240 1.30 -9.22 27.61
C GLU A 240 2.00 -8.40 28.69
N PHE A 241 1.73 -7.11 28.73
CA PHE A 241 2.36 -6.19 29.68
C PHE A 241 1.31 -5.44 30.49
N ASP A 242 1.68 -5.03 31.68
CA ASP A 242 0.85 -4.21 32.56
C ASP A 242 0.84 -2.74 32.08
N ARG A 243 -0.10 -1.93 32.56
CA ARG A 243 -0.24 -0.53 32.13
C ARG A 243 1.02 0.33 32.37
N GLU A 244 1.83 -0.06 33.35
CA GLU A 244 3.04 0.64 33.79
C GLU A 244 4.27 0.29 32.92
N GLU A 245 4.11 -0.65 31.99
CA GLU A 245 5.17 -1.26 31.20
C GLU A 245 5.23 -0.74 29.76
N MET A 246 4.86 0.53 29.55
CA MET A 246 4.90 1.20 28.23
C MET A 246 6.25 1.09 27.50
N TRP A 247 7.35 0.90 28.23
CA TRP A 247 8.68 0.69 27.67
C TRP A 247 8.79 -0.59 26.81
N HIS A 248 7.95 -1.60 27.03
CA HIS A 248 7.89 -2.78 26.16
C HIS A 248 7.43 -2.43 24.73
N VAL A 249 6.56 -1.42 24.61
CA VAL A 249 6.11 -0.92 23.30
C VAL A 249 7.27 -0.31 22.53
N GLU A 250 8.06 0.53 23.19
CA GLU A 250 9.24 1.18 22.60
C GLU A 250 10.27 0.14 22.16
N GLN A 251 10.58 -0.85 23.01
CA GLN A 251 11.52 -1.92 22.65
C GLN A 251 11.03 -2.77 21.47
N ARG A 252 9.73 -3.01 21.38
CA ARG A 252 9.15 -3.75 20.25
C ARG A 252 9.26 -2.96 18.95
N ILE A 253 9.00 -1.66 19.00
CA ILE A 253 9.22 -0.77 17.85
C ILE A 253 10.70 -0.76 17.46
N GLU A 254 11.63 -0.68 18.43
CA GLU A 254 13.07 -0.74 18.15
C GLU A 254 13.47 -2.05 17.46
N ARG A 255 13.02 -3.22 17.96
CA ARG A 255 13.28 -4.51 17.31
C ARG A 255 12.71 -4.59 15.89
N LEU A 256 11.51 -4.05 15.66
CA LEU A 256 10.92 -3.97 14.32
C LEU A 256 11.75 -3.06 13.40
N ASN A 257 12.21 -1.92 13.90
CA ASN A 257 13.10 -1.02 13.16
C ASN A 257 14.45 -1.68 12.85
N GLU A 258 15.03 -2.45 13.78
CA GLU A 258 16.25 -3.23 13.57
C GLU A 258 16.07 -4.31 12.49
N LEU A 259 14.85 -4.85 12.35
CA LEU A 259 14.49 -5.78 11.28
C LEU A 259 14.23 -5.07 9.94
N GLY A 260 14.18 -3.73 9.91
CA GLY A 260 13.95 -2.91 8.71
C GLY A 260 12.49 -2.51 8.49
N PHE A 261 11.64 -2.60 9.51
CA PHE A 261 10.21 -2.33 9.43
C PHE A 261 9.78 -1.18 10.34
N ASP A 262 8.86 -0.35 9.88
CA ASP A 262 8.20 0.69 10.67
C ASP A 262 6.85 0.23 11.22
N VAL A 263 6.31 0.96 12.19
CA VAL A 263 5.01 0.70 12.80
C VAL A 263 4.00 1.78 12.42
N ASP A 264 3.08 1.41 11.53
CA ASP A 264 1.97 2.26 11.06
C ASP A 264 0.98 2.54 12.19
N GLU A 265 0.47 1.48 12.83
CA GLU A 265 -0.51 1.56 13.92
C GLU A 265 -0.20 0.53 15.02
N ILE A 266 -0.57 0.87 16.25
CA ILE A 266 -0.48 -0.02 17.41
C ILE A 266 -1.89 -0.21 17.98
N GLU A 267 -2.43 -1.42 17.83
CA GLU A 267 -3.67 -1.78 18.51
C GLU A 267 -3.36 -2.34 19.91
N MET A 268 -3.98 -1.75 20.94
CA MET A 268 -3.88 -2.23 22.32
C MET A 268 -5.19 -2.92 22.71
N VAL A 269 -5.12 -4.24 22.87
CA VAL A 269 -6.28 -5.05 23.27
C VAL A 269 -6.15 -5.41 24.75
N GLY A 270 -7.08 -4.92 25.57
CA GLY A 270 -7.15 -5.31 26.99
C GLY A 270 -7.53 -6.79 27.15
N THR A 271 -6.85 -7.50 28.05
CA THR A 271 -7.20 -8.89 28.34
C THR A 271 -8.54 -8.98 29.11
N PRO A 272 -9.23 -10.14 29.10
CA PRO A 272 -10.48 -10.32 29.84
C PRO A 272 -10.39 -10.05 31.34
N THR A 273 -9.19 -10.08 31.92
CA THR A 273 -8.92 -9.78 33.32
C THR A 273 -8.75 -8.29 33.60
N GLY A 274 -8.60 -7.44 32.57
CA GLY A 274 -8.58 -5.97 32.66
C GLY A 274 -7.23 -5.33 33.00
N ASP A 275 -6.28 -6.12 33.52
CA ASP A 275 -5.00 -5.59 34.04
C ASP A 275 -3.85 -5.63 33.02
N ARG A 276 -3.99 -6.38 31.93
CA ARG A 276 -2.93 -6.58 30.92
C ARG A 276 -3.36 -6.12 29.53
N TYR A 277 -2.41 -5.69 28.73
CA TYR A 277 -2.61 -5.30 27.34
C TYR A 277 -1.81 -6.20 26.40
N ARG A 278 -2.39 -6.50 25.24
CA ARG A 278 -1.70 -7.12 24.11
C ARG A 278 -1.50 -6.08 23.03
N LEU A 279 -0.30 -6.04 22.50
CA LEU A 279 0.07 -5.14 21.41
C LEU A 279 0.05 -5.89 20.09
N GLN A 280 -0.65 -5.33 19.10
CA GLN A 280 -0.64 -5.82 17.73
C GLN A 280 -0.16 -4.70 16.81
N PRO A 281 1.12 -4.69 16.40
CA PRO A 281 1.64 -3.69 15.50
C PRO A 281 1.19 -3.99 14.08
N LYS A 282 0.75 -2.96 13.36
CA LYS A 282 0.62 -2.98 11.90
C LYS A 282 1.90 -2.43 11.34
N VAL A 283 2.66 -3.26 10.62
CA VAL A 283 3.96 -2.87 10.08
C VAL A 283 3.89 -2.46 8.62
N VAL A 284 4.78 -1.54 8.30
CA VAL A 284 5.10 -1.08 6.94
C VAL A 284 6.63 -1.09 6.79
N GLU A 285 7.12 -0.80 5.59
CA GLU A 285 8.56 -0.59 5.40
C GLU A 285 9.06 0.63 6.18
N LEU A 286 10.32 0.60 6.60
CA LEU A 286 10.95 1.74 7.27
C LEU A 286 10.83 3.03 6.43
N GLY A 287 10.41 4.15 7.03
CA GLY A 287 10.34 5.40 6.29
C GLY A 287 9.17 5.48 5.29
N HIS A 288 8.18 4.58 5.39
CA HIS A 288 7.03 4.49 4.49
C HIS A 288 6.26 5.81 4.39
N HIS A 289 5.92 6.41 5.53
CA HIS A 289 5.11 7.62 5.60
C HIS A 289 5.85 8.83 5.06
N ALA A 290 7.13 9.03 5.40
CA ALA A 290 7.94 10.12 4.88
C ALA A 290 7.96 10.11 3.36
N ARG A 291 8.08 8.93 2.77
CA ARG A 291 8.12 8.76 1.31
C ARG A 291 6.74 8.84 0.67
N GLU A 292 5.70 8.32 1.31
CA GLU A 292 4.32 8.47 0.83
C GLU A 292 3.93 9.96 0.78
N LEU A 293 4.18 10.68 1.88
CA LEU A 293 3.91 12.11 1.95
C LEU A 293 4.73 12.87 0.90
N ALA A 294 6.03 12.58 0.76
CA ALA A 294 6.87 13.21 -0.25
C ALA A 294 6.36 12.96 -1.68
N GLY A 295 5.89 11.74 -1.97
CA GLY A 295 5.30 11.41 -3.27
C GLY A 295 4.02 12.18 -3.56
N LEU A 296 3.18 12.41 -2.55
CA LEU A 296 1.91 13.12 -2.69
C LEU A 296 2.04 14.65 -2.68
N THR A 297 3.01 15.18 -1.93
CA THR A 297 3.08 16.61 -1.59
C THR A 297 4.40 17.29 -1.95
N GLY A 298 5.48 16.51 -2.15
CA GLY A 298 6.85 17.02 -2.28
C GLY A 298 7.50 17.43 -0.95
N LEU A 299 6.84 17.23 0.20
CA LEU A 299 7.41 17.54 1.51
C LEU A 299 8.35 16.42 1.98
N HIS A 300 9.59 16.77 2.32
CA HIS A 300 10.56 15.87 2.94
C HIS A 300 10.64 16.17 4.44
N VAL A 301 10.16 15.22 5.25
CA VAL A 301 9.98 15.39 6.70
C VAL A 301 10.37 14.07 7.39
N GLU A 302 10.54 14.09 8.71
CA GLU A 302 10.81 12.87 9.47
C GLU A 302 9.57 11.97 9.52
N GLU A 303 9.76 10.66 9.73
CA GLU A 303 8.69 9.66 9.62
C GLU A 303 7.47 9.97 10.52
N ASN A 304 7.71 10.33 11.77
CA ASN A 304 6.65 10.68 12.71
C ASN A 304 5.89 11.94 12.28
N GLN A 305 6.57 12.92 11.69
CA GLN A 305 5.92 14.10 11.12
C GLN A 305 5.07 13.68 9.92
N ALA A 306 5.63 12.85 9.04
CA ALA A 306 4.96 12.41 7.83
C ALA A 306 3.65 11.66 8.12
N ARG A 307 3.70 10.72 9.07
CA ARG A 307 2.52 9.98 9.53
C ARG A 307 1.40 10.91 9.99
N ARG A 308 1.74 11.95 10.78
CA ARG A 308 0.74 12.92 11.24
C ARG A 308 0.15 13.76 10.12
N LEU A 309 0.98 14.21 9.18
CA LEU A 309 0.54 14.99 8.03
C LEU A 309 -0.35 14.14 7.09
N LEU A 310 -0.02 12.87 6.89
CA LEU A 310 -0.85 11.93 6.12
C LEU A 310 -2.20 11.68 6.80
N ASN A 311 -2.24 11.57 8.14
CA ASN A 311 -3.49 11.44 8.87
C ASN A 311 -4.39 12.67 8.72
N ASP A 312 -3.83 13.88 8.77
CA ASP A 312 -4.57 15.12 8.53
C ASP A 312 -5.08 15.21 7.07
N LEU A 313 -4.25 14.80 6.11
CA LEU A 313 -4.65 14.68 4.69
C LEU A 313 -5.79 13.67 4.50
N ALA A 314 -5.75 12.52 5.18
CA ALA A 314 -6.82 11.53 5.13
C ALA A 314 -8.12 12.08 5.74
N ALA A 315 -8.04 12.79 6.88
CA ALA A 315 -9.17 13.46 7.50
C ALA A 315 -9.78 14.53 6.57
N PHE A 316 -8.95 15.34 5.92
CA PHE A 316 -9.37 16.30 4.89
C PHE A 316 -10.09 15.60 3.73
N THR A 317 -9.52 14.51 3.23
CA THR A 317 -10.11 13.71 2.14
C THR A 317 -11.50 13.21 2.50
N ALA A 318 -11.67 12.66 3.71
CA ALA A 318 -12.94 12.18 4.22
C ALA A 318 -13.96 13.32 4.41
N HIS A 319 -13.54 14.43 5.03
CA HIS A 319 -14.41 15.58 5.31
C HIS A 319 -15.02 16.18 4.03
N PHE A 320 -14.24 16.27 2.95
CA PHE A 320 -14.68 16.82 1.68
C PHE A 320 -15.25 15.77 0.70
N GLY A 321 -15.30 14.50 1.10
CA GLY A 321 -15.81 13.41 0.26
C GLY A 321 -14.98 13.17 -1.01
N LEU A 322 -13.66 13.38 -0.93
CA LEU A 322 -12.73 13.35 -2.07
C LEU A 322 -12.09 11.96 -2.29
N GLY A 323 -12.62 10.90 -1.69
CA GLY A 323 -11.98 9.57 -1.74
C GLY A 323 -11.90 8.92 -3.12
N ASP A 324 -12.64 9.41 -4.12
CA ASP A 324 -12.61 8.93 -5.51
C ASP A 324 -11.69 9.75 -6.43
N GLU A 325 -11.13 10.85 -5.93
CA GLU A 325 -10.28 11.76 -6.70
C GLU A 325 -8.82 11.28 -6.75
N ASP A 326 -8.03 11.86 -7.65
CA ASP A 326 -6.59 11.58 -7.72
C ASP A 326 -5.90 11.98 -6.40
N PRO A 327 -5.23 11.06 -5.69
CA PRO A 327 -4.58 11.35 -4.41
C PRO A 327 -3.60 12.53 -4.46
N GLU A 328 -2.87 12.71 -5.57
CA GLU A 328 -1.94 13.85 -5.74
C GLU A 328 -2.70 15.18 -5.85
N LEU A 329 -3.86 15.17 -6.52
CA LEU A 329 -4.73 16.35 -6.61
C LEU A 329 -5.32 16.69 -5.24
N VAL A 330 -5.75 15.68 -4.47
CA VAL A 330 -6.28 15.88 -3.12
C VAL A 330 -5.19 16.40 -2.18
N ALA A 331 -3.98 15.82 -2.25
CA ALA A 331 -2.82 16.28 -1.52
C ALA A 331 -2.44 17.72 -1.86
N ASN A 332 -2.46 18.09 -3.14
CA ASN A 332 -2.24 19.48 -3.56
C ASN A 332 -3.32 20.43 -3.04
N LYS A 333 -4.59 20.02 -3.07
CA LYS A 333 -5.70 20.80 -2.49
C LYS A 333 -5.48 21.01 -0.99
N TRP A 334 -5.14 19.96 -0.25
CA TRP A 334 -4.82 20.05 1.17
C TRP A 334 -3.63 20.98 1.45
N LEU A 335 -2.54 20.86 0.67
CA LEU A 335 -1.38 21.75 0.78
C LEU A 335 -1.78 23.23 0.64
N VAL A 336 -2.55 23.55 -0.41
CA VAL A 336 -2.95 24.93 -0.73
C VAL A 336 -4.00 25.46 0.25
N LYS A 337 -4.89 24.59 0.76
CA LYS A 337 -6.02 25.01 1.59
C LYS A 337 -5.72 25.00 3.08
N VAL A 338 -4.78 24.20 3.55
CA VAL A 338 -4.50 23.99 4.98
C VAL A 338 -3.04 24.28 5.29
N TYR A 339 -2.11 23.53 4.71
CA TYR A 339 -0.69 23.57 5.06
C TYR A 339 -0.03 24.93 4.80
N GLU A 340 -0.07 25.44 3.56
CA GLU A 340 0.55 26.71 3.18
C GLU A 340 -0.09 27.93 3.87
N PRO A 341 -1.43 28.00 4.05
CA PRO A 341 -2.06 29.02 4.87
C PRO A 341 -1.55 29.03 6.32
N ILE A 342 -1.45 27.88 6.99
CA ILE A 342 -0.96 27.80 8.38
C ILE A 342 0.50 28.24 8.47
N LYS A 343 1.35 27.75 7.56
CA LYS A 343 2.75 28.20 7.44
C LYS A 343 2.85 29.72 7.22
N SER A 344 1.94 30.30 6.45
CA SER A 344 1.90 31.74 6.16
C SER A 344 1.40 32.60 7.33
N MET A 345 0.75 32.00 8.34
CA MET A 345 0.29 32.71 9.54
C MET A 345 1.45 33.11 10.47
N VAL A 346 2.63 32.51 10.32
CA VAL A 346 3.79 32.81 11.16
C VAL A 346 4.29 34.24 10.93
N PRO A 347 4.24 35.12 11.94
CA PRO A 347 4.77 36.48 11.86
C PRO A 347 6.25 36.47 11.47
N THR A 348 6.68 37.51 10.75
CA THR A 348 8.06 37.59 10.23
C THR A 348 9.11 37.47 11.34
N GLU A 349 8.79 37.95 12.55
CA GLU A 349 9.67 37.96 13.73
C GLU A 349 9.83 36.57 14.38
N LEU A 350 8.93 35.63 14.08
CA LEU A 350 8.93 34.26 14.62
C LEU A 350 9.37 33.21 13.59
N ARG A 351 9.65 33.61 12.35
CA ARG A 351 10.17 32.70 11.30
C ARG A 351 11.54 32.16 11.69
N GLY A 352 11.81 30.91 11.33
CA GLY A 352 13.07 30.24 11.64
C GLY A 352 13.20 29.76 13.08
N ARG A 353 12.11 29.76 13.87
CA ARG A 353 12.07 29.10 15.19
C ARG A 353 11.73 27.62 15.11
N LEU A 354 10.96 27.22 14.10
CA LEU A 354 10.67 25.83 13.76
C LEU A 354 10.65 25.69 12.24
N GLU A 355 11.06 24.52 11.75
CA GLU A 355 10.84 24.14 10.36
C GLU A 355 9.33 24.02 10.08
N PRO A 356 8.84 24.33 8.87
CA PRO A 356 7.40 24.35 8.59
C PRO A 356 6.66 23.04 8.88
N ALA A 357 7.31 21.90 8.64
CA ALA A 357 6.73 20.59 8.94
C ALA A 357 6.62 20.33 10.45
N GLU A 358 7.66 20.70 11.21
CA GLU A 358 7.67 20.60 12.66
C GLU A 358 6.65 21.55 13.30
N LEU A 359 6.51 22.76 12.77
CA LEU A 359 5.47 23.69 13.19
C LEU A 359 4.08 23.08 13.00
N PHE A 360 3.81 22.50 11.82
CA PHE A 360 2.51 21.88 11.55
C PHE A 360 2.27 20.67 12.45
N HIS A 361 3.30 19.85 12.68
CA HIS A 361 3.28 18.73 13.61
C HIS A 361 2.89 19.16 15.03
N GLU A 362 3.56 20.18 15.58
CA GLU A 362 3.27 20.72 16.91
C GLU A 362 1.88 21.37 17.00
N ILE A 363 1.41 22.01 15.92
CA ILE A 363 0.03 22.56 15.88
C ILE A 363 -1.00 21.44 15.96
N LEU A 364 -0.80 20.31 15.27
CA LEU A 364 -1.70 19.16 15.37
C LEU A 364 -1.73 18.56 16.78
N GLU A 365 -0.59 18.53 17.47
CA GLU A 365 -0.53 18.12 18.88
C GLU A 365 -1.26 19.11 19.79
N HIS A 366 -1.04 20.41 19.59
CA HIS A 366 -1.73 21.47 20.34
C HIS A 366 -3.24 21.42 20.14
N ARG A 367 -3.70 21.07 18.93
CA ARG A 367 -5.13 20.89 18.61
C ARG A 367 -5.78 19.86 19.49
N TRP A 368 -5.08 18.75 19.74
CA TRP A 368 -5.58 17.67 20.58
C TRP A 368 -5.81 18.17 22.02
N PHE A 369 -4.82 18.84 22.62
CA PHE A 369 -4.93 19.42 23.96
C PHE A 369 -6.06 20.46 24.06
N LEU A 370 -6.18 21.36 23.08
CA LEU A 370 -7.25 22.35 23.05
C LEU A 370 -8.63 21.70 22.91
N SER A 371 -8.75 20.67 22.07
CA SER A 371 -10.00 19.95 21.85
C SER A 371 -10.42 19.14 23.08
N GLU A 372 -9.47 18.54 23.79
CA GLU A 372 -9.71 17.85 25.06
C GLU A 372 -10.23 18.83 26.12
N ALA A 373 -9.56 19.98 26.28
CA ALA A 373 -9.96 21.01 27.23
C ALA A 373 -11.33 21.64 26.90
N ALA A 374 -11.65 21.79 25.62
CA ALA A 374 -12.92 22.35 25.16
C ALA A 374 -14.08 21.32 25.15
N GLY A 375 -13.77 20.02 25.21
CA GLY A 375 -14.76 18.94 25.10
C GLY A 375 -15.37 18.79 23.69
N HIS A 376 -14.77 19.43 22.68
CA HIS A 376 -15.13 19.30 21.26
C HIS A 376 -13.93 19.61 20.38
N GLU A 377 -13.95 19.16 19.12
CA GLU A 377 -12.89 19.45 18.15
C GLU A 377 -12.78 20.96 17.89
N VAL A 378 -11.56 21.48 17.99
CA VAL A 378 -11.22 22.89 17.68
C VAL A 378 -10.73 23.00 16.24
N ASP A 379 -11.04 24.11 15.56
CA ASP A 379 -10.58 24.37 14.19
C ASP A 379 -9.06 24.52 14.11
N ILE A 380 -8.46 24.00 13.04
CA ILE A 380 -7.01 23.97 12.88
C ILE A 380 -6.42 25.39 12.73
N PHE A 381 -7.13 26.35 12.15
CA PHE A 381 -6.67 27.73 12.04
C PHE A 381 -6.78 28.48 13.36
N ASP A 382 -7.81 28.20 14.16
CA ASP A 382 -7.90 28.73 15.53
C ASP A 382 -6.77 28.17 16.39
N THR A 383 -6.48 26.88 16.25
CA THR A 383 -5.36 26.22 16.94
C THR A 383 -4.02 26.84 16.54
N ALA A 384 -3.79 27.02 15.23
CA ALA A 384 -2.58 27.64 14.72
C ALA A 384 -2.40 29.07 15.26
N ARG A 385 -3.47 29.87 15.34
CA ARG A 385 -3.43 31.21 15.96
C ARG A 385 -3.00 31.14 17.42
N ASP A 386 -3.61 30.24 18.18
CA ASP A 386 -3.29 30.09 19.60
C ASP A 386 -1.83 29.67 19.77
N PHE A 387 -1.39 28.59 19.10
CA PHE A 387 -0.03 28.07 19.15
C PHE A 387 1.03 29.11 18.78
N ILE A 388 0.81 29.86 17.68
CA ILE A 388 1.73 30.91 17.22
C ILE A 388 1.83 32.04 18.24
N SER A 389 0.77 32.31 19.00
CA SER A 389 0.74 33.38 20.00
C SER A 389 1.27 32.95 21.38
N THR A 390 1.13 31.68 21.75
CA THR A 390 1.43 31.18 23.11
C THR A 390 2.71 30.34 23.17
N GLN A 391 2.90 29.42 22.24
CA GLN A 391 3.97 28.41 22.28
C GLN A 391 5.18 28.80 21.44
N LEU A 392 4.96 29.19 20.17
CA LEU A 392 6.04 29.51 19.23
C LEU A 392 7.02 30.61 19.74
N PRO A 393 6.58 31.67 20.47
CA PRO A 393 7.49 32.67 21.03
C PRO A 393 8.44 32.14 22.10
N GLN A 394 8.11 31.01 22.75
CA GLN A 394 8.93 30.38 23.77
C GLN A 394 10.05 29.51 23.18
N ARG A 395 9.95 29.14 21.89
CA ARG A 395 10.94 28.31 21.20
C ARG A 395 12.22 29.09 20.91
N PRO A 396 13.43 28.56 21.17
CA PRO A 396 14.65 29.22 20.72
C PRO A 396 14.67 29.34 19.18
N PRO A 397 15.33 30.37 18.61
CA PRO A 397 15.59 30.39 17.18
C PRO A 397 16.44 29.19 16.77
N LEU A 398 16.19 28.62 15.59
CA LEU A 398 17.02 27.55 15.04
C LEU A 398 18.48 28.05 14.94
N PRO A 399 19.47 27.18 15.22
CA PRO A 399 20.87 27.53 14.96
C PRO A 399 21.01 27.91 13.49
N ASN A 400 21.67 29.03 13.21
CA ASN A 400 21.97 29.42 11.83
C ASN A 400 22.75 28.26 11.18
N GLY A 401 22.13 27.61 10.19
CA GLY A 401 22.77 26.61 9.34
C GLY A 401 23.89 27.18 8.50
#